data_AF-A0AAW8RE07-F1
#
_entry.id   AF-A0AAW8RE07-F1
#
_cell.length_a   1.000
_cell.length_b   1.000
_cell.length_c   1.000
_cell.angle_alpha   90.00
_cell.angle_beta   90.00
_cell.angle_gamma   90.00
#
_symmetry.space_group_name_H-M   'P 1'
#
loop_
_entity.id
_entity.type
_entity.pdbx_description
1 polymer ?
#
loop_
_entity_poly.entity_id
_entity_poly.type
_entity_poly.pdbx_seq_one_letter_code
_entity_poly.pdbx_strand_id
1 'polypeptide(L)'
;MTYTHLTPNELVMIEAYFHQETPVAIVAKQLKRGRQTIYNVYNFLKCGGTALEYFEQYKENKRRCGRTEIIFPAEEKEYIAKRSTEGWTPDVIIGRAERTFSCSV
;
A
#
# COMPACT_ATOMS: atom_id res chain seq x y z
N MET A 1 -12.77 9.91 7.81
CA MET A 1 -11.61 10.76 7.45
C MET A 1 -10.80 10.01 6.41
N THR A 2 -10.72 10.52 5.18
CA THR A 2 -9.89 9.90 4.15
C THR A 2 -8.44 10.28 4.41
N TYR A 3 -7.56 9.29 4.55
CA TYR A 3 -6.14 9.54 4.76
C TYR A 3 -5.51 10.14 3.50
N THR A 4 -5.17 11.42 3.53
CA THR A 4 -4.53 12.10 2.39
C THR A 4 -3.02 11.89 2.47
N HIS A 5 -2.46 11.15 1.52
CA HIS A 5 -1.02 10.93 1.41
C HIS A 5 -0.26 12.23 1.12
N LEU A 6 1.02 12.27 1.53
CA LEU A 6 1.96 13.32 1.11
C LEU A 6 2.35 13.07 -0.34
N THR A 7 2.36 14.15 -1.13
CA THR A 7 2.88 14.14 -2.49
C THR A 7 4.41 14.26 -2.48
N PRO A 8 5.10 13.85 -3.55
CA PRO A 8 6.55 14.05 -3.68
C PRO A 8 6.96 15.52 -3.51
N ASN A 9 6.18 16.45 -4.06
CA ASN A 9 6.43 17.88 -3.93
C ASN A 9 6.36 18.34 -2.47
N GLU A 10 5.37 17.86 -1.71
CA GLU A 10 5.28 18.15 -0.28
C GLU A 10 6.46 17.57 0.50
N LEU A 11 6.95 16.37 0.15
CA LEU A 11 8.12 15.78 0.80
C LEU A 11 9.39 16.63 0.58
N VAL A 12 9.62 17.09 -0.65
CA VAL A 12 10.74 18.00 -0.97
C VAL A 12 10.61 19.33 -0.22
N MET A 13 9.39 19.89 -0.14
CA MET A 13 9.15 21.11 0.65
C MET A 13 9.44 20.88 2.14
N ILE A 14 8.99 19.76 2.70
CA ILE A 14 9.22 19.41 4.11
C ILE A 14 10.73 19.26 4.39
N GLU A 15 11.49 18.64 3.50
CA GLU A 15 12.94 18.52 3.60
C GLU A 15 13.64 19.88 3.53
N ALA A 16 13.22 20.75 2.61
CA ALA A 16 13.74 22.13 2.55
C ALA A 16 13.45 22.92 3.85
N TYR A 17 12.25 22.80 4.42
CA TYR A 17 11.90 23.40 5.71
C TYR A 17 12.67 22.81 6.88
N PHE A 18 12.97 21.51 6.83
CA PHE A 18 13.78 20.83 7.83
C PHE A 18 15.21 21.40 7.85
N HIS A 19 15.84 21.60 6.69
CA HIS A 19 17.15 22.23 6.58
C HIS A 19 17.17 23.71 6.97
N GLN A 20 16.02 24.41 6.86
CA GLN A 20 15.83 25.76 7.37
C GLN A 20 15.47 25.80 8.88
N GLU A 21 15.53 24.66 9.57
CA GLU A 21 15.18 24.51 10.99
C GLU A 21 13.77 25.00 11.34
N THR A 22 12.85 24.99 10.37
CA THR A 22 11.49 25.49 10.57
C THR A 22 10.72 24.53 11.50
N PRO A 23 10.02 25.02 12.54
CA PRO A 23 9.29 24.15 13.46
C PRO A 23 8.15 23.37 12.76
N VAL A 24 7.98 22.10 13.13
CA VAL A 24 6.92 21.18 12.62
C VAL A 24 5.53 21.82 12.63
N ALA A 25 5.22 22.59 13.68
CA ALA A 25 3.91 23.24 13.82
C ALA A 25 3.64 24.31 12.75
N ILE A 26 4.68 24.99 12.26
CA ILE A 26 4.56 26.00 11.21
C ILE A 26 4.38 25.32 9.86
N VAL A 27 5.22 24.32 9.56
CA VAL A 27 5.15 23.54 8.31
C VAL A 27 3.79 22.85 8.18
N ALA A 28 3.29 22.24 9.26
CA ALA A 28 1.96 21.62 9.28
C ALA A 28 0.84 22.61 8.94
N LYS A 29 0.91 23.85 9.45
CA LYS A 29 -0.06 24.90 9.12
C LYS A 29 0.07 25.35 7.66
N GLN A 30 1.29 25.56 7.16
CA GLN A 30 1.55 26.02 5.79
C GLN A 30 1.11 24.98 4.75
N LEU A 31 1.43 23.71 4.96
CA LEU A 31 1.04 22.60 4.08
C LEU A 31 -0.39 22.10 4.33
N LYS A 32 -1.10 22.66 5.33
CA LYS A 32 -2.44 22.23 5.75
C LYS A 32 -2.50 20.72 6.05
N ARG A 33 -1.46 20.19 6.69
CA ARG A 33 -1.32 18.76 7.05
C ARG A 33 -1.38 18.56 8.57
N GLY A 34 -1.68 17.33 8.97
CA GLY A 34 -1.61 16.95 10.37
C GLY A 34 -0.19 17.07 10.93
N ARG A 35 -0.05 17.56 12.16
CA ARG A 35 1.26 17.71 12.82
C ARG A 35 2.04 16.39 12.88
N GLN A 36 1.33 15.28 13.15
CA GLN A 36 1.93 13.95 13.19
C GLN A 36 2.53 13.54 11.84
N THR A 37 1.86 13.87 10.73
CA THR A 37 2.33 13.55 9.38
C THR A 37 3.67 14.24 9.09
N ILE A 38 3.80 15.52 9.44
CA ILE A 38 5.05 16.27 9.27
C ILE A 38 6.12 15.77 10.24
N TYR A 39 5.75 15.49 11.50
CA TYR A 39 6.66 14.96 12.50
C TYR A 39 7.33 13.66 12.06
N ASN A 40 6.57 12.74 11.46
CA ASN A 40 7.10 11.46 10.99
C ASN A 40 8.20 11.65 9.94
N VAL A 41 8.01 12.58 9.00
CA VAL A 41 9.04 12.93 8.00
C VAL A 41 10.24 13.59 8.67
N TYR A 42 10.04 14.58 9.55
CA TYR A 42 11.12 15.22 10.29
C TYR A 42 11.94 14.23 11.10
N ASN A 43 11.29 13.27 11.77
CA ASN A 43 11.98 12.26 12.54
C ASN A 43 12.84 11.36 11.65
N PHE A 44 12.35 11.01 10.45
CA PHE A 44 13.12 10.27 9.46
C PHE A 44 14.35 11.05 8.97
N LEU A 45 14.18 12.34 8.66
CA LEU A 45 15.28 13.22 8.23
C LEU A 45 16.32 13.41 9.35
N LYS A 46 15.90 13.49 10.61
CA LYS A 46 16.82 13.52 11.78
C LYS A 46 17.66 12.26 11.91
N CYS A 47 17.18 11.12 11.45
CA CYS A 47 17.94 9.87 11.39
C CYS A 47 18.93 9.83 10.21
N GLY A 48 19.08 10.93 9.45
CA GLY A 48 19.99 11.03 8.32
C GLY A 48 19.41 10.57 6.99
N GLY A 49 18.11 10.27 6.93
CA GLY A 49 17.44 9.91 5.68
C GLY A 49 17.09 11.13 4.83
N THR A 50 16.67 10.88 3.60
CA THR A 50 16.24 11.91 2.63
C THR A 50 14.74 11.82 2.28
N ALA A 51 14.18 12.87 1.71
CA ALA A 51 12.80 12.86 1.21
C ALA A 51 12.56 11.76 0.16
N LEU A 52 13.56 11.50 -0.68
CA LEU A 52 13.50 10.46 -1.71
C LEU A 52 13.42 9.06 -1.08
N GLU A 53 14.31 8.77 -0.12
CA GLU A 53 14.30 7.49 0.60
C GLU A 53 13.00 7.27 1.36
N TYR A 54 12.44 8.32 1.99
CA TYR A 54 11.13 8.26 2.64
C TYR A 54 10.02 7.87 1.64
N PHE A 55 10.06 8.43 0.44
CA PHE A 55 9.11 8.12 -0.62
C PHE A 55 9.27 6.69 -1.17
N GLU A 56 10.51 6.22 -1.33
CA GLU A 56 10.82 4.85 -1.75
C GLU A 56 10.36 3.82 -0.70
N GLN A 57 10.64 4.08 0.57
CA GLN A 57 10.16 3.25 1.67
C GLN A 57 8.62 3.20 1.70
N TYR A 58 7.95 4.33 1.45
CA TYR A 58 6.50 4.36 1.31
C TYR A 58 6.00 3.47 0.15
N LYS A 59 6.64 3.52 -1.03
CA LYS A 59 6.29 2.64 -2.16
C LYS A 59 6.48 1.17 -1.81
N GLU A 60 7.58 0.82 -1.17
CA GLU A 60 7.87 -0.54 -0.74
C GLU A 60 6.85 -1.05 0.28
N ASN A 61 6.47 -0.21 1.25
CA ASN A 61 5.42 -0.54 2.20
C ASN A 61 4.07 -0.74 1.51
N LYS A 62 3.74 0.09 0.52
CA LYS A 62 2.51 -0.05 -0.28
C LYS A 62 2.48 -1.34 -1.09
N ARG A 63 3.63 -1.82 -1.59
CA ARG A 63 3.74 -3.13 -2.26
C ARG A 63 3.35 -4.29 -1.36
N ARG A 64 3.57 -4.16 -0.04
CA ARG A 64 3.22 -5.17 0.97
C ARG A 64 1.78 -5.05 1.47
N CYS A 65 1.06 -4.01 1.07
CA CYS A 65 -0.34 -3.84 1.40
C CYS A 65 -1.23 -4.63 0.42
N GLY A 66 -2.35 -5.14 0.90
CA GLY A 66 -3.34 -5.84 0.08
C GLY A 66 -3.15 -7.36 0.06
N ARG A 67 -4.03 -8.04 -0.68
CA ARG A 67 -3.97 -9.49 -0.84
C ARG A 67 -2.87 -9.81 -1.85
N THR A 68 -1.93 -10.66 -1.46
CA THR A 68 -0.91 -11.20 -2.37
C THR A 68 -1.58 -12.07 -3.43
N GLU A 69 -0.98 -12.13 -4.62
CA GLU A 69 -1.44 -13.02 -5.67
C GLU A 69 -1.45 -14.47 -5.17
N ILE A 70 -2.59 -15.13 -5.34
CA ILE A 70 -2.75 -16.55 -5.04
C ILE A 70 -2.54 -17.31 -6.34
N ILE A 71 -1.42 -18.02 -6.42
CA ILE A 71 -1.13 -18.88 -7.56
C ILE A 71 -1.83 -20.22 -7.35
N PHE A 72 -2.83 -20.49 -8.17
CA PHE A 72 -3.51 -21.78 -8.15
C PHE A 72 -2.54 -22.92 -8.52
N PRO A 73 -2.53 -24.02 -7.74
CA PRO A 73 -1.88 -25.27 -8.14
C PRO A 73 -2.40 -25.76 -9.49
N ALA A 74 -1.57 -26.52 -10.22
CA ALA A 74 -1.94 -27.06 -11.53
C ALA A 74 -3.26 -27.85 -11.49
N GLU A 75 -3.46 -28.64 -10.43
CA GLU A 75 -4.67 -29.43 -10.23
C GLU A 75 -5.94 -28.58 -10.06
N GLU A 76 -5.83 -27.42 -9.38
CA GLU A 76 -6.96 -26.50 -9.21
C GLU A 76 -7.29 -25.83 -10.56
N LYS A 77 -6.27 -25.47 -11.34
CA LYS A 77 -6.45 -24.91 -12.69
C LYS A 77 -7.10 -25.89 -13.65
N GLU A 78 -6.67 -27.15 -13.66
CA GLU A 78 -7.25 -28.20 -14.49
C GLU A 78 -8.73 -28.45 -14.13
N TYR A 79 -9.04 -28.51 -12.84
CA TYR A 79 -10.42 -28.67 -12.38
C TYR A 79 -11.30 -27.48 -12.82
N ILE A 80 -10.83 -26.24 -12.60
CA ILE A 80 -11.56 -25.03 -13.02
C ILE A 80 -11.77 -25.02 -14.53
N ALA A 81 -10.75 -25.35 -15.32
CA ALA A 81 -10.84 -25.40 -16.77
C ALA A 81 -11.86 -26.45 -17.23
N LYS A 82 -11.82 -27.65 -16.66
CA LYS A 82 -12.77 -28.72 -16.96
C LYS A 82 -14.21 -28.31 -16.64
N ARG A 83 -14.48 -27.81 -15.42
CA ARG A 83 -15.83 -27.38 -15.02
C ARG A 83 -16.33 -26.18 -15.83
N SER A 84 -15.43 -25.27 -16.20
CA SER A 84 -15.74 -24.15 -17.10
C SER A 84 -16.17 -24.65 -18.49
N THR A 85 -15.49 -25.66 -19.05
CA THR A 85 -15.94 -26.28 -20.32
C THR A 85 -17.27 -27.01 -20.22
N GLU A 86 -17.64 -27.49 -19.03
CA GLU A 86 -18.96 -28.09 -18.73
C GLU A 86 -20.05 -27.01 -18.53
N GLY A 87 -19.72 -25.72 -18.69
CA GLY A 87 -20.66 -24.60 -18.59
C GLY A 87 -20.91 -24.09 -17.17
N TRP A 88 -20.08 -24.47 -16.20
CA TRP A 88 -20.27 -24.06 -14.81
C TRP A 88 -19.74 -22.64 -14.58
N THR A 89 -20.51 -21.81 -13.87
CA THR A 89 -20.04 -20.49 -13.43
C THR A 89 -19.12 -20.63 -12.20
N PRO A 90 -18.22 -19.66 -11.95
CA PRO A 90 -17.34 -19.70 -10.78
C PRO A 90 -18.08 -19.88 -9.45
N ASP A 91 -19.24 -19.24 -9.28
CA ASP A 91 -20.07 -19.40 -8.07
C ASP A 91 -20.57 -20.83 -7.87
N VAL A 92 -20.91 -21.53 -8.97
CA VAL A 92 -21.34 -22.93 -8.94
C VAL A 92 -20.16 -23.85 -8.63
N ILE A 93 -18.98 -23.56 -9.18
CA ILE A 93 -17.74 -24.30 -8.93
C ILE A 93 -17.37 -24.23 -7.44
N ILE A 94 -17.48 -23.06 -6.81
CA ILE A 94 -17.20 -22.87 -5.39
C ILE A 94 -18.35 -23.39 -4.51
N GLY A 95 -19.59 -23.07 -4.86
CA GLY A 95 -20.78 -23.31 -4.03
C GLY A 95 -21.17 -24.78 -3.87
N ARG A 96 -20.69 -25.66 -4.75
CA ARG A 96 -20.87 -27.12 -4.60
C ARG A 96 -19.97 -27.73 -3.52
N ALA A 97 -18.93 -27.03 -3.07
CA ALA A 97 -17.96 -27.50 -2.09
C ALA A 97 -17.33 -28.88 -2.41
N GLU A 98 -17.24 -29.23 -3.70
CA GLU A 98 -16.60 -30.48 -4.17
C GLU A 98 -15.10 -30.50 -3.87
N ARG A 99 -14.47 -29.32 -3.81
CA ARG A 99 -13.04 -29.14 -3.54
C ARG A 99 -12.80 -27.84 -2.77
N THR A 100 -11.81 -27.85 -1.89
CA THR A 100 -11.30 -26.62 -1.25
C THR A 100 -10.35 -25.91 -2.20
N PHE A 101 -10.55 -24.61 -2.44
CA PHE A 101 -9.65 -23.80 -3.25
C PHE A 101 -8.73 -22.97 -2.37
N SER A 102 -7.48 -22.82 -2.83
CA SER A 102 -6.47 -21.97 -2.20
C SER A 102 -6.91 -20.50 -2.05
N CYS A 103 -7.86 -20.04 -2.86
CA CYS A 103 -8.38 -18.67 -2.82
C CYS A 103 -9.51 -18.44 -1.79
N SER A 104 -10.05 -19.49 -1.16
CA SER A 104 -11.21 -19.40 -0.26
C SER A 104 -10.88 -19.07 1.20
N VAL A 105 -9.67 -18.54 1.46
CA VAL A 105 -9.26 -18.01 2.78
C VAL A 105 -9.81 -16.61 3.03
#